data_AF-A0A953PMU0-F1
#
_entry.id   AF-A0A953PMU0-F1
#
_cell.length_a   1.000
_cell.length_b   1.000
_cell.length_c   1.000
_cell.angle_alpha   90.00
_cell.angle_beta   90.00
_cell.angle_gamma   90.00
#
_symmetry.space_group_name_H-M   'P 1'
#
loop_
_entity.id
_entity.type
_entity.pdbx_description
1 polymer ?
#
loop_
_entity_poly.entity_id
_entity_poly.type
_entity_poly.pdbx_seq_one_letter_code
_entity_poly.pdbx_strand_id
1 'polypeptide(L)'
;MLPIGATLIAALSVSSALGLPGRQTITPLPSIEVTAPRDVTSVKGLNDALSALSKKATECVKAGGKPETCQCSDPQDLSSLRRGYESLIKEHPDWKDQLVTYQYVNQEGRNISGTLVLQNLRRQLEALKCQ
;
A
#
# COMPACT_ATOMS: atom_id res chain seq x y z
N MET A 1 74.63 -5.94 28.96
CA MET A 1 74.03 -6.77 30.02
C MET A 1 72.52 -6.67 29.89
N LEU A 2 71.85 -7.74 29.43
CA LEU A 2 70.42 -7.97 29.67
C LEU A 2 70.20 -8.13 31.19
N PRO A 3 69.01 -7.84 31.78
CA PRO A 3 67.83 -8.68 31.48
C PRO A 3 66.41 -8.11 31.74
N ILE A 4 65.43 -8.90 31.29
CA ILE A 4 64.07 -9.11 31.83
C ILE A 4 63.04 -7.97 31.71
N GLY A 5 62.01 -8.26 30.92
CA GLY A 5 60.68 -7.68 31.03
C GLY A 5 59.69 -8.60 30.32
N ALA A 6 59.29 -9.68 30.98
CA ALA A 6 58.29 -10.62 30.46
C ALA A 6 56.92 -9.94 30.44
N THR A 7 56.48 -9.50 29.27
CA THR A 7 55.15 -8.90 29.08
C THR A 7 54.11 -10.02 28.98
N LEU A 8 53.30 -10.18 30.03
CA LEU A 8 52.09 -10.99 30.01
C LEU A 8 51.12 -10.42 28.96
N ILE A 9 50.80 -11.19 27.92
CA ILE A 9 49.72 -10.88 26.97
C ILE A 9 48.43 -11.41 27.58
N ALA A 10 47.63 -10.52 28.16
CA ALA A 10 46.26 -10.82 28.54
C ALA A 10 45.38 -10.80 27.27
N ALA A 11 45.01 -11.99 26.77
CA ALA A 11 44.05 -12.15 25.69
C ALA A 11 42.64 -11.84 26.20
N LEU A 12 42.14 -10.63 25.92
CA LEU A 12 40.73 -10.28 26.10
C LEU A 12 39.92 -10.85 24.94
N SER A 13 39.36 -12.04 25.14
CA SER A 13 38.33 -12.62 24.28
C SER A 13 37.03 -11.82 24.43
N VAL A 14 36.84 -10.83 23.57
CA VAL A 14 35.56 -10.12 23.40
C VAL A 14 34.59 -11.08 22.73
N SER A 15 33.81 -11.80 23.53
CA SER A 15 32.64 -12.54 23.07
C SER A 15 31.54 -11.54 22.71
N SER A 16 31.56 -11.03 21.48
CA SER A 16 30.41 -10.36 20.88
C SER A 16 29.29 -11.39 20.74
N ALA A 17 28.41 -11.46 21.73
CA ALA A 17 27.15 -12.17 21.60
C ALA A 17 26.36 -11.48 20.48
N LEU A 18 26.42 -12.08 19.29
CA LEU A 18 25.51 -11.78 18.19
C LEU A 18 24.11 -12.19 18.64
N GLY A 19 23.42 -11.27 19.30
CA GLY A 19 21.99 -11.39 19.54
C GLY A 19 21.31 -11.52 18.18
N LEU A 20 20.75 -12.70 17.92
CA LEU A 20 19.90 -12.93 16.76
C LEU A 20 18.78 -11.88 16.79
N PRO A 21 18.49 -11.17 15.69
CA PRO A 21 17.39 -10.22 15.66
C PRO A 21 16.11 -10.99 15.98
N GLY A 22 15.51 -10.66 17.13
CA GLY A 22 14.22 -11.20 17.53
C GLY A 22 13.24 -11.03 16.38
N ARG A 23 12.60 -12.14 15.99
CA ARG A 23 11.58 -12.20 14.95
C ARG A 23 10.51 -11.17 15.30
N GLN A 24 10.54 -10.00 14.65
CA GLN A 24 9.51 -9.00 14.85
C GLN A 24 8.20 -9.61 14.36
N THR A 25 7.30 -9.92 15.29
CA THR A 25 5.93 -10.30 14.99
C THR A 25 5.25 -9.06 14.41
N ILE A 26 5.21 -8.98 13.07
CA ILE A 26 4.42 -7.97 12.37
C ILE A 26 2.96 -8.31 12.62
N THR A 27 2.31 -7.59 13.53
CA THR A 27 0.86 -7.64 13.67
C THR A 27 0.27 -6.93 12.47
N PRO A 28 -0.52 -7.61 11.60
CA PRO A 28 -1.18 -6.95 10.50
C PRO A 28 -2.11 -5.86 11.05
N LEU A 29 -2.21 -4.73 10.33
CA LEU A 29 -3.26 -3.77 10.62
C LEU A 29 -4.62 -4.48 10.53
N PRO A 30 -5.56 -4.21 11.46
CA PRO A 30 -6.89 -4.78 11.38
C PRO A 30 -7.50 -4.46 10.01
N SER A 31 -7.90 -5.51 9.29
CA SER A 31 -8.43 -5.43 7.93
C SER A 31 -9.80 -6.05 7.89
N ILE A 32 -10.72 -5.42 7.15
CA ILE A 32 -11.99 -6.05 6.81
C ILE A 32 -11.75 -6.98 5.62
N GLU A 33 -11.98 -8.28 5.83
CA GLU A 33 -11.93 -9.26 4.75
C GLU A 33 -13.26 -9.26 3.99
N VAL A 34 -13.21 -8.87 2.72
CA VAL A 34 -14.36 -8.78 1.84
C VAL A 34 -14.57 -10.12 1.15
N THR A 35 -15.65 -10.82 1.52
CA THR A 35 -15.93 -12.19 1.05
C THR A 35 -17.18 -12.30 0.20
N ALA A 36 -18.16 -11.40 0.37
CA ALA A 36 -19.38 -11.42 -0.43
C ALA A 36 -19.07 -11.13 -1.91
N PRO A 37 -19.49 -11.98 -2.87
CA PRO A 37 -19.09 -11.83 -4.28
C PRO A 37 -19.43 -10.47 -4.91
N ARG A 38 -20.58 -9.90 -4.54
CA ARG A 38 -21.00 -8.56 -4.97
C ARG A 38 -20.01 -7.50 -4.48
N ASP A 39 -19.62 -7.58 -3.22
CA ASP A 39 -18.73 -6.60 -2.62
C ASP A 39 -17.29 -6.74 -3.11
N VAL A 40 -16.82 -7.99 -3.30
CA VAL A 40 -15.53 -8.26 -3.96
C VAL A 40 -15.51 -7.62 -5.35
N THR A 41 -16.60 -7.73 -6.11
CA THR A 41 -16.71 -7.10 -7.44
C THR A 41 -16.65 -5.58 -7.34
N SER A 42 -17.35 -4.96 -6.38
CA SER A 42 -17.34 -3.51 -6.16
C SER A 42 -15.96 -3.00 -5.76
N VAL A 43 -15.30 -3.66 -4.78
CA VAL A 43 -13.97 -3.28 -4.30
C VAL A 43 -12.91 -3.49 -5.38
N LYS A 44 -12.99 -4.59 -6.12
CA LYS A 44 -12.14 -4.84 -7.29
C LYS A 44 -12.32 -3.74 -8.34
N GLY A 45 -13.56 -3.40 -8.70
CA GLY A 45 -13.85 -2.35 -9.68
C GLY A 45 -13.28 -0.99 -9.27
N LEU A 46 -13.36 -0.65 -7.98
CA LEU A 46 -12.77 0.57 -7.43
C LEU A 46 -11.23 0.55 -7.55
N ASN A 47 -10.59 -0.58 -7.22
CA ASN A 47 -9.15 -0.75 -7.34
C ASN A 47 -8.68 -0.68 -8.81
N ASP A 48 -9.43 -1.27 -9.74
CA ASP A 48 -9.13 -1.25 -11.17
C ASP A 48 -9.21 0.19 -11.70
N ALA A 49 -10.23 0.96 -11.33
CA ALA A 49 -10.38 2.36 -11.70
C ALA A 49 -9.22 3.22 -11.16
N LEU A 50 -8.83 3.02 -9.90
CA LEU A 50 -7.68 3.70 -9.30
C LEU A 50 -6.38 3.36 -10.04
N SER A 51 -6.18 2.09 -10.36
CA SER A 51 -5.00 1.61 -11.08
C SER A 51 -4.91 2.21 -12.49
N ALA A 52 -6.05 2.28 -13.20
CA ALA A 52 -6.13 2.90 -14.52
C ALA A 52 -5.78 4.39 -14.48
N LEU A 53 -6.35 5.14 -13.53
CA LEU A 53 -6.06 6.57 -13.37
C LEU A 53 -4.58 6.81 -13.01
N SER A 54 -4.03 6.00 -12.11
CA SER A 54 -2.61 6.06 -11.74
C SER A 54 -1.69 5.80 -12.95
N LYS A 55 -2.05 4.84 -13.80
CA LYS A 55 -1.33 4.55 -15.04
C LYS A 55 -1.33 5.76 -15.97
N LYS A 56 -2.49 6.38 -16.21
CA LYS A 56 -2.62 7.57 -17.07
C LYS A 56 -1.82 8.75 -16.53
N ALA A 57 -1.91 9.03 -15.23
CA ALA A 57 -1.12 10.09 -14.59
C ALA A 57 0.39 9.83 -14.76
N THR A 58 0.82 8.56 -14.59
CA THR A 58 2.21 8.15 -14.81
C THR A 58 2.65 8.33 -16.26
N GLU A 59 1.80 7.98 -17.23
CA GLU A 59 2.07 8.14 -18.66
C GLU A 59 2.18 9.63 -19.03
N CYS A 60 1.30 10.49 -18.51
CA CYS A 60 1.38 11.93 -18.68
C CYS A 60 2.70 12.51 -18.14
N VAL A 61 3.13 12.10 -16.95
CA VAL A 61 4.42 12.54 -16.38
C VAL A 61 5.58 12.06 -17.24
N LYS A 62 5.55 10.80 -17.71
CA LYS A 62 6.58 10.26 -18.62
C LYS A 62 6.65 11.01 -19.95
N ALA A 63 5.53 11.57 -20.42
CA ALA A 63 5.47 12.41 -21.61
C ALA A 63 5.96 13.86 -21.38
N GLY A 64 6.44 14.18 -20.17
CA GLY A 64 6.96 15.51 -19.81
C GLY A 64 5.92 16.45 -19.18
N GLY A 65 4.72 15.95 -18.89
CA GLY A 65 3.72 16.71 -18.13
C GLY A 65 4.13 16.92 -16.67
N LYS A 66 3.61 17.98 -16.06
CA LYS A 66 3.83 18.24 -14.62
C LYS A 66 2.92 17.34 -13.78
N PRO A 67 3.40 16.76 -12.66
CA PRO A 67 2.58 15.89 -11.81
C PRO A 67 1.23 16.48 -11.42
N GLU A 68 1.19 17.77 -11.08
CA GLU A 68 -0.02 18.47 -10.64
C GLU A 68 -1.08 18.53 -11.75
N THR A 69 -0.63 18.72 -13.00
CA THR A 69 -1.51 18.73 -14.17
C THR A 69 -1.90 17.33 -14.62
N CYS A 70 -1.00 16.36 -14.48
CA CYS A 70 -1.22 14.98 -14.91
C CYS A 70 -2.22 14.23 -14.04
N GLN A 71 -2.34 14.59 -12.76
CA GLN A 71 -3.37 14.03 -11.89
C GLN A 71 -4.79 14.45 -12.31
N CYS A 72 -4.91 15.53 -13.09
CA CYS A 72 -6.17 16.09 -13.56
C CYS A 72 -6.41 15.88 -15.07
N SER A 73 -5.57 15.11 -15.76
CA SER A 73 -5.69 14.91 -17.22
C SER A 73 -6.97 14.17 -17.62
N ASP A 74 -7.56 13.40 -16.70
CA ASP A 74 -8.70 12.53 -16.97
C ASP A 74 -9.87 12.78 -15.98
N PRO A 75 -10.58 13.91 -16.12
CA PRO A 75 -11.63 14.30 -15.16
C PRO A 75 -12.81 13.32 -15.12
N GLN A 76 -13.11 12.63 -16.23
CA GLN A 76 -14.19 11.63 -16.27
C GLN A 76 -13.86 10.38 -15.44
N ASP A 77 -12.62 9.91 -15.51
CA ASP A 77 -12.17 8.74 -14.74
C ASP A 77 -12.10 9.09 -13.25
N LEU A 78 -11.60 10.28 -12.91
CA LEU A 78 -11.59 10.77 -11.53
C LEU A 78 -13.01 10.91 -10.97
N SER A 79 -13.96 11.45 -11.75
CA SER A 79 -15.38 11.54 -11.35
C SER A 79 -16.01 10.17 -11.16
N SER A 80 -15.67 9.20 -12.02
CA SER A 80 -16.17 7.83 -11.92
C SER A 80 -15.59 7.11 -10.69
N LEU A 81 -14.30 7.32 -10.40
CA LEU A 81 -13.66 6.82 -9.18
C LEU A 81 -14.31 7.41 -7.92
N ARG A 82 -14.61 8.72 -7.92
CA ARG A 82 -15.29 9.39 -6.79
C ARG A 82 -16.70 8.81 -6.56
N ARG A 83 -17.50 8.65 -7.62
CA ARG A 83 -18.84 8.02 -7.51
C ARG A 83 -18.76 6.58 -7.04
N GLY A 84 -17.78 5.81 -7.52
CA GLY A 84 -17.55 4.44 -7.06
C GLY A 84 -17.25 4.37 -5.57
N TYR A 85 -16.37 5.25 -5.08
CA TYR A 85 -16.06 5.37 -3.65
C TYR A 85 -17.30 5.75 -2.83
N GLU A 86 -18.03 6.79 -3.24
CA GLU A 86 -19.24 7.25 -2.55
C GLU A 86 -20.32 6.17 -2.48
N SER A 87 -20.54 5.44 -3.58
CA SER A 87 -21.49 4.32 -3.60
C SER A 87 -21.06 3.20 -2.66
N LEU A 88 -19.77 2.84 -2.65
CA LEU A 88 -19.24 1.79 -1.77
C LEU A 88 -19.45 2.14 -0.29
N ILE A 89 -19.14 3.39 0.10
CA ILE A 89 -19.30 3.85 1.49
C ILE A 89 -20.78 4.02 1.87
N LYS A 90 -21.66 4.32 0.91
CA LYS A 90 -23.11 4.35 1.17
C LYS A 90 -23.65 2.95 1.47
N GLU A 91 -23.15 1.92 0.79
CA GLU A 91 -23.55 0.54 1.02
C GLU A 91 -22.90 -0.06 2.27
N HIS A 92 -21.65 0.31 2.56
CA HIS A 92 -20.87 -0.17 3.72
C HIS A 92 -20.29 1.00 4.53
N PRO A 93 -21.11 1.71 5.33
CA PRO A 93 -20.68 2.90 6.04
C PRO A 93 -19.54 2.66 7.04
N ASP A 94 -19.48 1.46 7.61
CA ASP A 94 -18.46 1.00 8.56
C ASP A 94 -17.09 0.80 7.91
N TRP A 95 -17.01 0.67 6.58
CA TRP A 95 -15.74 0.54 5.85
C TRP A 95 -15.05 1.88 5.64
N LYS A 96 -15.73 2.99 5.93
CA LYS A 96 -15.15 4.31 5.83
C LYS A 96 -13.89 4.39 6.68
N ASP A 97 -12.80 4.85 6.05
CA ASP A 97 -11.48 4.98 6.66
C ASP A 97 -10.84 3.66 7.14
N GLN A 98 -11.35 2.51 6.68
CA GLN A 98 -10.78 1.19 6.99
C GLN A 98 -9.82 0.69 5.90
N LEU A 99 -9.06 -0.34 6.26
CA LEU A 99 -8.32 -1.17 5.32
C LEU A 99 -9.20 -2.37 4.93
N VAL A 100 -9.43 -2.55 3.63
CA VAL A 100 -10.21 -3.67 3.10
C VAL A 100 -9.30 -4.59 2.29
N THR A 101 -9.42 -5.89 2.51
CA THR A 101 -8.72 -6.93 1.76
C THR A 101 -9.74 -7.77 1.01
N TYR A 102 -9.39 -8.19 -0.20
CA TYR A 102 -10.28 -9.00 -1.04
C TYR A 102 -9.47 -9.99 -1.86
N GLN A 103 -10.09 -11.11 -2.22
CA GLN A 103 -9.50 -12.14 -3.06
C GLN A 103 -10.47 -12.60 -4.14
N TYR A 104 -9.95 -12.92 -5.32
CA TYR A 104 -10.74 -13.49 -6.41
C TYR A 104 -9.89 -14.36 -7.33
N VAL A 105 -10.53 -15.27 -8.06
CA VAL A 105 -9.90 -16.03 -9.14
C VAL A 105 -10.13 -15.29 -10.46
N ASN A 106 -9.06 -14.95 -11.18
CA ASN A 106 -9.19 -14.33 -12.49
C ASN A 106 -9.55 -15.35 -13.59
N GLN A 107 -9.80 -14.89 -14.82
CA GLN A 107 -10.17 -15.76 -15.94
C GLN A 107 -9.12 -16.82 -16.30
N GLU A 108 -7.86 -16.62 -15.90
CA GLU A 108 -6.75 -17.55 -16.13
C GLU A 108 -6.59 -18.57 -14.98
N GLY A 109 -7.51 -18.56 -14.01
CA GLY A 109 -7.46 -19.44 -12.84
C GLY A 109 -6.47 -18.98 -11.76
N ARG A 110 -5.91 -17.76 -11.85
CA ARG A 110 -4.97 -17.24 -10.84
C ARG A 110 -5.72 -16.61 -9.68
N ASN A 111 -5.32 -16.97 -8.46
CA ASN A 111 -5.74 -16.28 -7.24
C ASN A 111 -5.08 -14.90 -7.18
N ILE A 112 -5.90 -13.86 -7.17
CA ILE A 112 -5.49 -12.47 -7.00
C ILE A 112 -5.97 -12.01 -5.63
N SER A 113 -5.10 -11.33 -4.90
CA SER A 113 -5.46 -10.64 -3.67
C SER A 113 -5.17 -9.14 -3.84
N GLY A 114 -6.00 -8.31 -3.23
CA GLY A 114 -5.86 -6.87 -3.26
C GLY A 114 -6.11 -6.27 -1.88
N THR A 115 -5.62 -5.05 -1.69
CA THR A 115 -5.83 -4.28 -0.47
C THR A 115 -6.09 -2.83 -0.84
N LEU A 116 -7.19 -2.27 -0.33
CA LEU A 116 -7.49 -0.85 -0.45
C LEU A 116 -7.48 -0.20 0.93
N VAL A 117 -6.72 0.88 1.07
CA VAL A 117 -6.76 1.75 2.24
C VAL A 117 -7.74 2.88 1.97
N LEU A 118 -9.00 2.68 2.35
CA LEU A 118 -10.10 3.58 1.98
C LEU A 118 -9.93 5.00 2.57
N GLN A 119 -9.23 5.12 3.70
CA GLN A 119 -8.86 6.41 4.28
C GLN A 119 -7.95 7.22 3.34
N ASN A 120 -6.94 6.57 2.76
CA ASN A 120 -5.99 7.24 1.88
C ASN A 120 -6.67 7.62 0.56
N LEU A 121 -7.48 6.72 0.00
CA LEU A 121 -8.26 7.01 -1.20
C LEU A 121 -9.18 8.22 -0.99
N ARG A 122 -9.90 8.30 0.14
CA ARG A 122 -10.73 9.46 0.46
C ARG A 122 -9.94 10.75 0.47
N ARG A 123 -8.82 10.79 1.19
CA ARG A 123 -7.96 11.97 1.28
C ARG A 123 -7.45 12.41 -0.10
N GLN A 124 -7.05 11.45 -0.94
CA GLN A 124 -6.63 11.74 -2.31
C GLN A 124 -7.78 12.33 -3.13
N LEU A 125 -8.98 11.75 -3.07
CA LEU A 125 -10.15 12.27 -3.77
C LEU A 125 -10.58 13.65 -3.27
N GLU A 126 -10.40 13.96 -1.98
CA GLU A 126 -10.70 15.28 -1.41
C GLU A 126 -9.65 16.34 -1.79
N ALA A 127 -8.38 15.95 -1.87
CA ALA A 127 -7.26 16.83 -2.24
C ALA A 127 -7.24 17.15 -3.75
N LEU A 128 -7.65 16.19 -4.59
CA LEU A 128 -7.74 16.36 -6.04
C LEU A 128 -8.93 17.27 -6.40
N LYS A 129 -8.66 18.57 -6.43
CA LYS A 129 -9.57 19.61 -6.91
C LYS A 129 -9.23 19.98 -8.35
N CYS A 130 -9.47 19.04 -9.26
CA CYS A 130 -9.45 19.32 -10.70
C CYS A 130 -10.72 20.10 -11.04
N GLN A 131 -10.62 21.43 -11.10
CA GLN A 131 -11.68 22.36 -11.50
C GLN A 131 -11.42 22.87 -12.91
#